data_AF-A0A358DD30-F1
#
_entry.id   AF-A0A358DD30-F1
#
_cell.length_a   1.000
_cell.length_b   1.000
_cell.length_c   1.000
_cell.angle_alpha   90.00
_cell.angle_beta   90.00
_cell.angle_gamma   90.00
#
_symmetry.space_group_name_H-M   'P 1'
#
loop_
_entity.id
_entity.type
_entity.pdbx_description
1 polymer ?
#
loop_
_entity_poly.entity_id
_entity_poly.type
_entity_poly.pdbx_seq_one_letter_code
_entity_poly.pdbx_strand_id
1 'polypeptide(L)' 'MQEKIIVGVTDAAVSRRAVDWATERATIRGDRLELGSIVGGAAGVIGEG' A
#
# COMPACT_ATOMS: atom_id res chain seq x y z
N MET A 1 5.24 18.35 7.79
CA MET A 1 4.36 17.70 6.79
C MET A 1 4.26 16.23 7.21
N GLN A 2 3.06 15.66 7.33
CA GLN A 2 2.94 14.21 7.60
C GLN A 2 3.29 13.45 6.33
N GLU A 3 4.16 12.44 6.42
CA GLU A 3 4.43 11.57 5.28
C GLU A 3 3.21 10.67 5.03
N LYS A 4 3.12 10.11 3.82
CA LYS A 4 2.02 9.21 3.46
C LYS A 4 2.51 7.95 2.77
N ILE A 5 1.86 6.84 3.09
CA ILE A 5 2.10 5.53 2.48
C ILE A 5 0.87 5.21 1.62
N ILE A 6 1.09 4.92 0.34
CA ILE A 6 0.03 4.48 -0.59
C ILE A 6 0.23 2.99 -0.87
N VAL A 7 -0.82 2.19 -0.72
CA VAL A 7 -0.78 0.74 -1.02
C VAL A 7 -1.83 0.38 -2.06
N GLY A 8 -1.37 -0.25 -3.14
CA GLY A 8 -2.23 -0.89 -4.12
C GLY A 8 -2.77 -2.23 -3.61
N VAL A 9 -4.09 -2.37 -3.56
CA VAL A 9 -4.78 -3.59 -3.13
C VAL A 9 -5.41 -4.27 -4.32
N THR A 10 -5.08 -5.54 -4.52
CA THR A 10 -5.67 -6.44 -5.51
C THR A 10 -6.23 -7.67 -4.79
N ASP A 11 -6.90 -8.56 -5.54
CA ASP A 11 -7.37 -9.84 -5.00
C ASP A 11 -6.22 -10.84 -4.73
N ALA A 12 -4.99 -10.52 -5.16
CA ALA A 12 -3.84 -11.38 -4.94
C ALA A 12 -3.52 -11.49 -3.43
N ALA A 13 -3.26 -12.72 -2.96
CA ALA A 13 -2.91 -12.98 -1.56
C ALA A 13 -1.70 -12.16 -1.06
N VAL A 14 -0.79 -11.78 -1.97
CA VAL A 14 0.37 -10.92 -1.65
C VAL A 14 -0.04 -9.51 -1.20
N SER A 15 -1.18 -8.99 -1.67
CA SER A 15 -1.67 -7.67 -1.26
C SER A 15 -1.94 -7.60 0.25
N ARG A 16 -2.29 -8.72 0.90
CA ARG A 16 -2.49 -8.78 2.35
C ARG A 16 -1.21 -8.41 3.12
N ARG A 17 -0.08 -8.96 2.71
CA ARG A 17 1.23 -8.70 3.35
C ARG A 17 1.66 -7.24 3.18
N ALA A 18 1.40 -6.65 2.02
CA ALA A 18 1.69 -5.25 1.77
C ALA A 18 0.85 -4.32 2.68
N VAL A 19 -0.43 -4.67 2.90
CA VAL A 19 -1.31 -3.94 3.81
C VAL A 19 -0.85 -4.06 5.27
N ASP A 20 -0.50 -5.26 5.73
CA ASP A 20 -0.04 -5.49 7.11
C ASP A 20 1.23 -4.68 7.41
N TRP A 21 2.22 -4.75 6.53
CA TRP A 21 3.45 -3.97 6.64
C TRP A 21 3.20 -2.46 6.65
N ALA A 22 2.31 -1.98 5.78
CA ALA A 22 2.03 -0.55 5.68
C ALA A 22 1.29 -0.02 6.91
N THR A 23 0.41 -0.85 7.47
CA THR A 23 -0.34 -0.55 8.70
C THR A 23 0.62 -0.42 9.88
N GLU A 24 1.51 -1.39 10.07
CA GLU A 24 2.51 -1.35 11.14
C GLU A 24 3.40 -0.11 11.01
N ARG A 25 3.90 0.16 9.81
CA ARG A 25 4.79 1.31 9.56
C ARG A 25 4.10 2.65 9.77
N ALA A 26 2.88 2.82 9.25
CA ALA A 26 2.10 4.04 9.41
C ALA A 26 1.80 4.30 10.90
N THR A 27 1.51 3.25 11.66
CA THR A 27 1.28 3.34 13.10
C THR A 27 2.52 3.81 13.85
N ILE A 28 3.69 3.23 13.54
CA ILE A 28 4.96 3.58 14.19
C ILE A 28 5.34 5.05 13.93
N ARG A 29 5.10 5.54 12.72
CA ARG A 29 5.55 6.87 12.28
C ARG A 29 4.49 7.97 12.46
N GLY A 30 3.24 7.58 12.73
CA GLY A 30 2.11 8.51 12.69
C GLY A 30 1.82 9.01 11.26
N ASP A 31 2.20 8.23 10.25
CA ASP A 31 2.01 8.57 8.84
C ASP A 31 0.58 8.26 8.38
N ARG A 32 0.13 8.97 7.35
CA ARG A 32 -1.18 8.71 6.74
C ARG A 32 -1.10 7.50 5.81
N LEU A 33 -1.99 6.52 6.00
CA LEU A 33 -2.10 5.35 5.13
C LEU A 33 -3.29 5.51 4.16
N GLU A 34 -3.04 5.36 2.86
CA GLU A 34 -4.06 5.36 1.80
C GLU A 34 -4.05 3.99 1.09
N LEU A 35 -5.20 3.31 1.06
CA LEU A 35 -5.40 2.05 0.34
C LEU A 35 -6.20 2.31 -0.93
N GLY A 36 -5.72 1.84 -2.08
CA GLY A 36 -6.39 2.02 -3.37
C GLY A 36 -6.40 0.74 -4.20
N SER A 37 -7.46 0.51 -4.98
CA SER A 37 -7.56 -0.61 -5.91
C SER A 37 -7.80 -0.10 -7.33
N ILE A 38 -7.04 -0.63 -8.30
CA ILE A 38 -7.20 -0.27 -9.71
C ILE A 38 -8.15 -1.27 -10.37
N VAL A 39 -9.33 -0.78 -10.75
CA VAL A 39 -10.35 -1.58 -11.44
C VAL A 39 -10.19 -1.37 -12.95
N GLY A 40 -9.39 -2.23 -13.59
CA GLY A 40 -9.07 -2.17 -15.01
C GLY A 40 -7.69 -2.79 -15.26
N GLY A 41 -7.56 -3.63 -16.30
CA GLY A 41 -6.40 -4.50 -16.52
C GLY A 41 -5.07 -3.74 -16.67
N ALA A 42 -4.34 -3.56 -15.57
CA ALA A 42 -2.95 -3.14 -15.57
C ALA A 42 -2.20 -3.85 -14.44
N ALA A 43 -1.24 -4.69 -14.81
CA ALA A 43 -0.31 -5.34 -13.90
C ALA A 43 0.53 -4.28 -13.16
N GLY A 44 0.67 -4.47 -11.84
CA GLY A 44 1.26 -3.49 -10.93
C GLY A 44 2.72 -3.16 -11.24
N VAL A 45 3.04 -1.87 -11.19
CA VAL A 45 4.40 -1.39 -10.98
C VAL A 45 4.64 -1.32 -9.47
N ILE A 46 5.55 -2.17 -8.97
CA ILE A 46 6.12 -2.03 -7.62
C ILE A 46 7.43 -1.28 -7.83
N GLY A 47 7.43 0.00 -7.46
CA GLY A 47 8.65 0.81 -7.47
C GLY A 47 9.49 0.51 -6.24
N GLU A 48 10.68 -0.03 -6.45
CA GLU A 48 11.84 0.19 -5.59
C GLU A 48 12.97 0.67 -6.54
N GLY A 49 13.20 1.99 -6.58
CA GLY A 49 14.15 2.65 -7.47
C GLY A 49 13.79 4.10 -7.73
#